data_AF-A0A443I687-F1
#
_entry.id   AF-A0A443I687-F1
#
_cell.length_a   1.000
_cell.length_b   1.000
_cell.length_c   1.000
_cell.angle_alpha   90.00
_cell.angle_beta   90.00
_cell.angle_gamma   90.00
#
_symmetry.space_group_name_H-M   'P 1'
#
loop_
_entity.id
_entity.type
_entity.pdbx_description
1 polymer ?
#
loop_
_entity_poly.entity_id
_entity_poly.type
_entity_poly.pdbx_seq_one_letter_code
_entity_poly.pdbx_strand_id
1 'polypeptide(L)'
;MPKDQNRARGLKAAIHNPNVSDAAKAKDKAILEQEYGGDGSSSEGEKMPQNVKRGLKAAMHNPNVTDYGKKQARDKLAGMGEQPEEPVD
;
A
#
# COMPACT_ATOMS: atom_id res chain seq x y z
N MET A 1 14.12 14.25 -12.53
CA MET A 1 13.17 15.38 -12.45
C MET A 1 11.87 14.90 -11.81
N PRO A 2 11.29 15.60 -10.81
CA PRO A 2 10.09 15.14 -10.08
C PRO A 2 8.74 15.46 -10.75
N LYS A 3 8.74 16.06 -11.96
CA LYS A 3 7.49 16.50 -12.64
C LYS A 3 6.66 15.33 -13.15
N ASP A 4 7.29 14.23 -13.53
CA ASP A 4 6.63 13.09 -14.17
C ASP A 4 5.75 12.32 -13.16
N GLN A 5 6.18 12.24 -11.90
CA GLN A 5 5.43 11.56 -10.84
C GLN A 5 4.11 12.28 -10.47
N ASN A 6 4.08 13.61 -10.53
CA ASN A 6 2.86 14.38 -10.23
C ASN A 6 1.79 14.16 -11.30
N ARG A 7 2.19 14.05 -12.56
CA ARG A 7 1.27 13.77 -13.66
C ARG A 7 0.69 12.36 -13.56
N ALA A 8 1.50 11.35 -13.25
CA ALA A 8 1.01 10.00 -12.98
C ALA A 8 -0.03 9.95 -11.85
N ARG A 9 0.23 10.67 -10.74
CA ARG A 9 -0.72 10.79 -9.62
C ARG A 9 -2.02 11.47 -10.02
N GLY A 10 -1.96 12.53 -10.83
CA GLY A 10 -3.14 13.22 -11.34
C GLY A 10 -4.00 12.33 -12.24
N LEU A 11 -3.39 11.59 -13.15
CA LEU A 11 -4.08 10.61 -14.01
C LEU A 11 -4.76 9.52 -13.17
N LYS A 12 -4.07 8.98 -12.16
CA LYS A 12 -4.67 8.02 -11.22
C LYS A 12 -5.86 8.60 -10.48
N ALA A 13 -5.78 9.86 -10.02
CA ALA A 13 -6.90 10.52 -9.35
C ALA A 13 -8.12 10.67 -10.28
N ALA A 14 -7.91 11.01 -11.55
CA ALA A 14 -8.97 11.12 -12.55
C ALA A 14 -9.68 9.78 -12.79
N ILE A 15 -8.93 8.68 -12.84
CA ILE A 15 -9.47 7.31 -13.00
C ILE A 15 -10.47 6.95 -11.89
N HIS A 16 -10.21 7.37 -10.64
CA HIS A 16 -11.08 7.08 -9.49
C HIS A 16 -12.15 8.15 -9.23
N ASN A 17 -12.17 9.25 -9.97
CA ASN A 17 -13.13 10.33 -9.73
C ASN A 17 -14.52 9.97 -10.32
N PRO A 18 -15.58 9.91 -9.50
CA PRO A 18 -16.93 9.60 -10.00
C PRO A 18 -17.47 10.67 -10.98
N ASN A 19 -16.96 11.90 -10.91
CA ASN A 19 -17.38 13.00 -11.78
C ASN A 19 -16.68 12.99 -13.16
N VAL A 20 -15.80 12.03 -13.41
CA VAL A 20 -15.09 11.87 -14.70
C VAL A 20 -15.76 10.79 -15.52
N SER A 21 -15.93 11.05 -16.83
CA SER A 21 -16.55 10.11 -17.76
C SER A 21 -15.69 8.87 -18.00
N ASP A 22 -16.31 7.74 -18.32
CA ASP A 22 -15.60 6.48 -18.51
C ASP A 22 -14.62 6.52 -19.69
N ALA A 23 -14.96 7.26 -20.75
CA ALA A 23 -14.06 7.49 -21.88
C ALA A 23 -12.78 8.26 -21.47
N ALA A 24 -12.90 9.25 -20.58
CA ALA A 24 -11.75 9.98 -20.06
C ALA A 24 -10.89 9.09 -19.15
N LYS A 25 -11.50 8.31 -18.26
CA LYS A 25 -10.79 7.34 -17.41
C LYS A 25 -10.00 6.31 -18.22
N ALA A 26 -10.60 5.78 -19.29
CA ALA A 26 -9.95 4.82 -20.17
C ALA A 26 -8.71 5.43 -20.86
N LYS A 27 -8.83 6.67 -21.33
CA LYS A 27 -7.71 7.42 -21.92
C LYS A 27 -6.60 7.65 -20.89
N ASP A 28 -6.95 8.11 -19.69
CA ASP A 28 -5.97 8.37 -18.64
C ASP A 28 -5.25 7.10 -18.19
N LYS A 29 -5.96 5.96 -18.17
CA LYS A 29 -5.38 4.63 -17.91
C LYS A 29 -4.36 4.23 -18.99
N ALA A 30 -4.70 4.42 -20.27
CA ALA A 30 -3.80 4.12 -21.38
C ALA A 30 -2.53 4.99 -21.35
N ILE A 31 -2.67 6.28 -21.05
CA ILE A 31 -1.54 7.21 -20.87
C ILE A 31 -0.66 6.76 -19.69
N LEU A 32 -1.27 6.38 -18.58
CA LEU A 32 -0.56 5.92 -17.39
C LEU A 32 0.27 4.66 -17.69
N GLU A 33 -0.29 3.71 -18.44
CA GLU A 33 0.38 2.48 -18.84
C GLU A 33 1.52 2.75 -19.84
N GLN A 34 1.27 3.56 -20.86
CA GLN A 34 2.24 3.89 -21.91
C GLN A 34 3.45 4.67 -21.38
N GLU A 35 3.22 5.68 -20.55
CA GLU A 35 4.28 6.62 -20.15
C GLU A 35 4.98 6.21 -18.85
N TYR A 36 4.29 5.50 -17.96
CA TYR A 36 4.82 5.11 -16.65
C TYR A 36 4.99 3.60 -16.52
N GLY A 37 4.94 2.87 -17.65
CA GLY A 37 5.29 1.45 -17.72
C GLY A 37 4.39 0.56 -16.89
N GLY A 38 3.11 0.94 -16.72
CA GLY A 38 2.14 0.09 -16.05
C GLY A 38 2.54 -0.31 -14.62
N ASP A 39 3.08 0.58 -13.79
CA ASP A 39 3.16 0.38 -12.32
C ASP A 39 1.76 0.49 -11.64
N GLY A 40 0.72 0.08 -12.37
CA GLY A 40 -0.69 0.16 -12.00
C GLY A 40 -1.27 -1.15 -11.49
N SER A 41 -0.47 -2.23 -11.48
CA SER A 41 -0.87 -3.53 -10.93
C SER A 41 -0.08 -3.86 -9.67
N SER A 42 -0.03 -2.97 -8.68
CA SER A 42 -0.17 -3.50 -7.33
C SER A 42 -1.66 -3.55 -7.11
N SER A 43 -2.23 -4.76 -7.17
CA SER A 43 -3.61 -4.97 -6.79
C SER A 43 -3.88 -4.22 -5.48
N GLU A 44 -4.97 -3.46 -5.44
CA GLU A 44 -5.44 -2.79 -4.21
C GLU A 44 -5.49 -3.80 -3.06
N GLY A 45 -5.74 -5.08 -3.38
CA GLY A 45 -5.75 -6.22 -2.47
C GLY A 45 -4.38 -6.70 -1.96
N GLU A 46 -3.25 -6.49 -2.65
CA GLU A 46 -1.91 -6.89 -2.18
C GLU A 46 -1.19 -5.78 -1.39
N LYS A 47 -1.52 -4.50 -1.65
CA LYS A 47 -1.00 -3.38 -0.84
C LYS A 47 -1.55 -3.39 0.58
N MET A 48 -2.82 -3.78 0.75
CA MET A 48 -3.45 -3.90 2.06
C MET A 48 -2.70 -4.84 3.02
N PRO A 49 -2.40 -6.11 2.68
CA PRO A 49 -1.71 -7.01 3.59
C PRO A 49 -0.29 -6.54 3.91
N GLN A 50 0.45 -5.98 2.94
CA GLN A 50 1.80 -5.45 3.20
C GLN A 50 1.78 -4.24 4.14
N ASN A 51 0.83 -3.33 3.97
CA ASN A 51 0.67 -2.19 4.87
C ASN A 51 0.26 -2.63 6.29
N VAL A 52 -0.61 -3.64 6.40
CA VAL A 52 -1.02 -4.21 7.70
C VAL A 52 0.18 -4.88 8.39
N LYS A 53 0.94 -5.71 7.67
CA LYS A 53 2.18 -6.34 8.19
C LYS A 53 3.17 -5.31 8.73
N ARG A 54 3.41 -4.25 7.96
CA ARG A 54 4.28 -3.14 8.38
C ARG A 54 3.76 -2.44 9.65
N GLY A 55 2.46 -2.20 9.74
CA GLY A 55 1.84 -1.60 10.92
C GLY A 55 1.95 -2.48 12.17
N LEU A 56 1.73 -3.78 12.02
CA LEU A 56 1.86 -4.76 13.11
C LEU A 56 3.32 -4.87 13.59
N LYS A 57 4.29 -4.94 12.68
CA LYS A 57 5.72 -4.93 13.00
C LYS A 57 6.12 -3.64 13.73
N ALA A 58 5.63 -2.48 13.29
CA ALA A 58 5.85 -1.22 14.01
C ALA A 58 5.23 -1.23 15.42
N ALA A 59 4.03 -1.79 15.59
CA ALA A 59 3.38 -1.90 16.89
C ALA A 59 4.19 -2.78 17.87
N MET A 60 4.89 -3.81 17.37
CA MET A 60 5.75 -4.67 18.21
C MET A 60 6.94 -3.93 18.82
N HIS A 61 7.52 -2.95 18.10
CA HIS A 61 8.69 -2.18 18.56
C HIS A 61 8.31 -0.86 19.24
N ASN A 62 7.03 -0.48 19.23
CA ASN A 62 6.60 0.80 19.80
C ASN A 62 6.58 0.72 21.34
N PRO A 63 7.36 1.55 22.07
CA PRO A 63 7.38 1.55 23.53
C PRO A 63 6.05 2.01 24.14
N ASN A 64 5.22 2.76 23.38
CA ASN A 64 3.91 3.23 23.82
C ASN A 64 2.80 2.16 23.66
N VAL A 65 3.13 0.99 23.09
CA VAL A 65 2.20 -0.14 22.98
C VAL A 65 2.39 -1.07 24.16
N THR A 66 1.29 -1.50 24.77
CA THR A 66 1.31 -2.44 25.89
C THR A 66 1.84 -3.80 25.47
N ASP A 67 2.37 -4.59 26.41
CA ASP A 67 2.90 -5.93 26.12
C ASP A 67 1.83 -6.86 25.53
N TYR A 68 0.59 -6.72 26.00
CA TYR A 68 -0.56 -7.40 25.40
C TYR A 68 -0.78 -6.98 23.93
N GLY A 69 -0.69 -5.68 23.63
CA GLY A 69 -0.81 -5.17 22.27
C GLY A 69 0.30 -5.67 21.34
N LYS A 70 1.55 -5.74 21.84
CA LYS A 70 2.69 -6.29 21.11
C LYS A 70 2.50 -7.79 20.84
N LYS A 71 2.01 -8.55 21.81
CA LYS A 71 1.70 -9.99 21.64
C LYS A 71 0.62 -10.19 20.57
N GLN A 72 -0.48 -9.44 20.64
CA GLN A 72 -1.54 -9.49 19.62
C GLN A 72 -1.03 -9.12 18.22
N ALA A 73 -0.09 -8.18 18.13
CA ALA A 73 0.54 -7.83 16.86
C ALA A 73 1.38 -8.99 16.30
N ARG A 74 2.15 -9.69 17.14
CA ARG A 74 2.90 -10.90 16.77
C ARG A 74 1.98 -12.02 16.28
N ASP A 75 0.92 -12.32 17.02
CA ASP A 75 -0.02 -13.40 16.68
C ASP A 75 -0.68 -13.15 15.31
N LYS A 76 -1.07 -11.90 15.04
CA LYS A 76 -1.62 -11.50 13.74
C LYS A 76 -0.60 -11.57 12.61
N LEU A 77 0.66 -11.21 12.87
CA LEU A 77 1.74 -11.29 11.88
C LEU A 77 2.06 -12.76 11.52
N ALA A 78 2.09 -13.63 12.53
CA ALA A 78 2.28 -15.07 12.36
C ALA A 78 1.13 -15.71 11.56
N GLY A 79 -0.12 -15.32 11.83
CA GLY A 79 -1.28 -15.74 11.04
C GLY A 79 -1.25 -15.28 9.58
N MET A 80 -0.44 -14.27 9.25
CA MET A 80 -0.18 -13.80 7.89
C MET A 80 1.07 -14.43 7.23
N GLY A 81 1.60 -15.50 7.83
CA GLY A 81 2.75 -16.25 7.31
C GLY A 81 4.08 -15.52 7.45
N GLU A 82 4.16 -14.49 8.30
CA GLU A 82 5.40 -13.75 8.54
C GLU A 82 6.00 -14.21 9.88
N GLN A 83 7.21 -14.77 9.82
CA GLN A 83 7.93 -15.21 11.01
C GLN A 83 8.25 -13.97 11.84
N PRO A 84 7.78 -13.86 13.10
CA PRO A 84 8.20 -12.79 13.97
C PRO A 84 9.69 -12.99 14.26
N GLU A 85 10.55 -12.11 13.75
CA GLU A 85 11.93 -12.08 14.22
C GLU A 85 11.87 -11.78 15.72
N GLU A 86 12.32 -12.75 16.51
CA GLU A 86 12.45 -12.57 17.94
C GLU A 86 13.40 -11.39 18.18
N PRO A 87 13.07 -10.48 19.10
CA PRO A 87 14.03 -9.47 19.50
C PRO A 87 15.25 -10.23 20.05
N VAL A 88 16.38 -10.12 19.37
CA VAL A 88 17.68 -10.43 19.97
C VAL A 88 17.83 -9.45 21.13
N ASP A 89 17.75 -9.99 22.35
CA ASP A 89 18.01 -9.28 23.60
C ASP A 89 19.36 -8.54 23.57
#